data_AF-A0A8J7KJU7-F1
#
_entry.id   AF-A0A8J7KJU7-F1
#
_cell.length_a   1.000
_cell.length_b   1.000
_cell.length_c   1.000
_cell.angle_alpha   90.00
_cell.angle_beta   90.00
_cell.angle_gamma   90.00
#
_symmetry.space_group_name_H-M   'P 1'
#
loop_
_entity.id
_entity.type
_entity.pdbx_description
1 polymer ?
#
loop_
_entity_poly.entity_id
_entity_poly.type
_entity_poly.pdbx_seq_one_letter_code
_entity_poly.pdbx_strand_id
1 'polypeptide(L)'
;MSSGKADLDFGAVQQMINSTDSAQQEQNDASHGHDQRNQTTIEGGLAGQVLGAARDRGVERQSDWSSVSAGNNRALVDNFHQALGAYSQGQDDAVRTANAISYGTGSAINPT
;
A
#
# COMPACT_ATOMS: atom_id res chain seq x y z
N MET A 1 -20.73 -22.42 -17.92
CA MET A 1 -19.41 -22.45 -17.27
C MET A 1 -19.23 -21.12 -16.56
N SER A 2 -19.29 -21.14 -15.23
CA SER A 2 -19.08 -19.97 -14.37
C SER A 2 -17.64 -19.51 -14.56
N SER A 3 -17.45 -18.43 -15.31
CA SER A 3 -16.17 -17.75 -15.38
C SER A 3 -15.97 -17.09 -14.03
N GLY A 4 -15.09 -17.66 -13.20
CA GLY A 4 -14.71 -17.16 -11.89
C GLY A 4 -13.92 -15.84 -11.99
N LYS A 5 -14.48 -14.85 -12.69
CA LYS A 5 -14.07 -13.47 -12.56
C LYS A 5 -14.52 -13.05 -11.18
N ALA A 6 -13.57 -12.98 -10.25
CA ALA A 6 -13.76 -12.17 -9.07
C ALA A 6 -14.18 -10.78 -9.58
N ASP A 7 -15.44 -10.43 -9.41
CA ASP A 7 -15.92 -9.06 -9.54
C ASP A 7 -15.24 -8.30 -8.39
N LEU A 8 -13.98 -7.93 -8.62
CA LEU A 8 -13.22 -7.08 -7.73
C LEU A 8 -13.87 -5.72 -7.83
N ASP A 9 -14.70 -5.40 -6.83
CA ASP A 9 -15.23 -4.06 -6.67
C ASP A 9 -14.05 -3.10 -6.48
N PHE A 10 -13.73 -2.38 -7.55
CA PHE A 10 -12.63 -1.43 -7.61
C PHE A 10 -12.73 -0.39 -6.48
N GLY A 11 -13.95 0.00 -6.09
CA GLY A 11 -14.19 0.90 -4.97
C GLY A 11 -13.76 0.28 -3.64
N ALA A 12 -14.09 -0.99 -3.41
CA ALA A 12 -13.69 -1.72 -2.21
C ALA A 12 -12.16 -1.91 -2.12
N VAL A 13 -11.50 -2.21 -3.24
CA VAL A 13 -10.03 -2.34 -3.30
C VAL A 13 -9.36 -1.00 -3.03
N GLN A 14 -9.83 0.08 -3.66
CA GLN A 14 -9.32 1.43 -3.41
C GLN A 14 -9.49 1.85 -1.94
N GLN A 15 -10.64 1.54 -1.33
CA GLN A 15 -10.91 1.86 0.07
C GLN A 15 -9.99 1.07 1.02
N MET A 16 -9.77 -0.21 0.73
CA MET A 16 -8.84 -1.06 1.49
C MET A 16 -7.41 -0.50 1.44
N ILE A 17 -6.96 -0.04 0.28
CA ILE A 17 -5.61 0.55 0.11
C ILE A 17 -5.49 1.84 0.90
N ASN A 18 -6.47 2.74 0.79
CA ASN A 18 -6.48 4.00 1.56
C ASN A 18 -6.48 3.72 3.08
N SER A 19 -7.25 2.73 3.53
CA SER A 19 -7.27 2.32 4.95
C SER A 19 -5.94 1.72 5.39
N THR A 20 -5.28 0.95 4.51
CA THR A 20 -3.98 0.34 4.80
C THR A 20 -2.90 1.41 4.90
N ASP A 21 -2.90 2.39 4.00
CA ASP A 21 -1.94 3.50 3.98
C ASP A 21 -2.07 4.37 5.25
N SER A 22 -3.31 4.72 5.62
CA SER A 22 -3.62 5.43 6.87
C SER A 22 -3.14 4.66 8.10
N ALA A 23 -3.45 3.35 8.18
CA ALA A 23 -3.04 2.53 9.30
C ALA A 23 -1.51 2.38 9.40
N GLN A 24 -0.80 2.33 8.26
CA GLN A 24 0.66 2.29 8.24
C GLN A 24 1.28 3.60 8.73
N GLN A 25 0.69 4.74 8.36
CA GLN A 25 1.13 6.04 8.85
C GLN A 25 0.94 6.15 10.37
N GLU A 26 -0.25 5.81 10.86
CA GLU A 26 -0.55 5.81 12.30
C GLU A 26 0.40 4.90 13.10
N GLN A 27 0.70 3.71 12.58
CA GLN A 27 1.63 2.78 13.20
C GLN A 27 3.07 3.33 13.25
N ASN A 28 3.52 3.99 12.18
CA ASN A 28 4.85 4.60 12.14
C ASN A 28 4.97 5.77 13.13
N ASP A 29 3.94 6.60 13.22
CA ASP A 29 3.89 7.73 14.16
C ASP A 29 3.82 7.23 15.61
N ALA A 30 3.02 6.20 15.87
CA ALA A 30 2.94 5.56 17.18
C ALA A 30 4.27 4.93 17.59
N SER A 31 4.97 4.25 16.68
CA SER A 31 6.29 3.67 16.95
C SER A 31 7.31 4.75 17.27
N HIS A 32 7.41 5.81 16.47
CA HIS A 32 8.31 6.94 16.75
C HIS A 32 8.01 7.59 18.09
N GLY A 33 6.72 7.83 18.39
CA GLY A 33 6.31 8.41 19.66
C GLY A 33 6.65 7.51 20.86
N HIS A 34 6.53 6.19 20.71
CA HIS A 34 6.96 5.24 21.74
C HIS A 34 8.47 5.22 21.94
N ASP A 35 9.25 5.19 20.86
CA ASP A 35 10.70 5.18 20.94
C ASP A 35 11.24 6.45 21.61
N GLN A 36 10.67 7.61 21.27
CA GLN A 36 11.06 8.88 21.89
C GLN A 36 10.75 8.89 23.41
N ARG A 37 9.58 8.40 23.83
CA ARG A 37 9.24 8.28 25.26
C ARG A 37 10.16 7.28 25.98
N ASN A 38 10.49 6.17 25.33
CA ASN A 38 11.39 5.17 25.88
C ASN A 38 12.79 5.76 26.07
N GLN A 39 13.32 6.46 25.07
CA GLN A 39 14.62 7.14 25.19
C GLN A 39 14.65 8.14 26.34
N THR A 40 13.63 9.01 26.46
CA THR A 40 13.53 9.96 27.58
C THR A 40 13.50 9.25 28.94
N THR A 41 12.78 8.12 29.05
CA THR A 41 12.69 7.34 30.29
C THR A 41 14.03 6.68 30.63
N ILE A 42 14.68 6.13 29.61
CA ILE A 42 15.97 5.45 29.72
C ILE A 42 17.04 6.45 30.17
N GLU A 43 17.12 7.62 29.53
CA GLU A 43 18.11 8.65 29.84
C GLU A 43 17.85 9.35 31.18
N GLY A 44 16.58 9.52 31.57
CA GLY A 44 16.21 10.19 32.81
C GLY A 44 16.28 9.31 34.07
N GLY A 45 16.27 7.98 33.93
CA GLY A 45 16.09 7.07 35.07
C GLY A 45 17.10 5.93 35.19
N LEU A 46 17.87 5.61 34.14
CA LEU A 46 18.79 4.48 34.14
C LEU A 46 20.25 4.95 34.09
N ALA A 47 21.15 4.20 34.73
CA ALA A 47 22.58 4.50 34.74
C ALA A 47 23.42 3.24 34.50
N GLY A 48 24.65 3.44 34.03
CA GLY A 48 25.65 2.38 33.87
C GLY A 48 25.23 1.28 32.89
N GLN A 49 25.42 0.02 33.28
CA GLN A 49 25.15 -1.14 32.42
C GLN A 49 23.66 -1.29 32.06
N VAL A 50 22.75 -0.86 32.94
CA VAL A 50 21.30 -0.94 32.69
C VAL A 50 20.87 0.06 31.62
N LEU A 51 21.48 1.25 31.62
CA LEU A 51 21.29 2.25 30.55
C LEU A 51 21.74 1.72 29.19
N GLY A 52 22.93 1.10 29.15
CA GLY A 52 23.48 0.49 27.93
C GLY A 52 22.56 -0.61 27.38
N ALA A 53 22.20 -1.59 28.21
CA ALA A 53 21.32 -2.67 27.80
C ALA A 53 19.94 -2.19 27.33
N ALA A 54 19.38 -1.16 27.98
CA ALA A 54 18.11 -0.57 27.57
C ALA A 54 18.21 0.16 26.22
N ARG A 55 19.31 0.88 25.97
CA ARG A 55 19.60 1.49 24.65
C ARG A 55 19.74 0.43 23.56
N ASP A 56 20.51 -0.62 23.81
CA ASP A 56 20.74 -1.69 22.82
C ASP A 56 19.42 -2.37 22.43
N ARG A 57 18.55 -2.66 23.41
CA ARG A 57 17.21 -3.19 23.15
C ARG A 57 16.30 -2.22 22.41
N GLY A 58 16.42 -0.91 22.66
CA GLY A 58 15.71 0.11 21.90
C GLY A 58 16.12 0.12 20.43
N VAL A 59 17.43 0.07 20.16
CA VAL A 59 17.98 0.00 18.79
C VAL A 59 17.53 -1.27 18.07
N GLU A 60 17.56 -2.42 18.75
CA GLU A 60 17.12 -3.71 18.20
C GLU A 60 15.64 -3.66 17.81
N ARG A 61 14.76 -3.16 18.68
CA ARG A 61 13.32 -2.99 18.38
C ARG A 61 13.07 -2.05 17.22
N GLN A 62 13.80 -0.94 17.14
CA GLN A 62 13.62 0.02 16.05
C GLN A 62 14.10 -0.56 14.72
N SER A 63 15.16 -1.36 14.73
CA SER A 63 15.63 -2.12 13.57
C SER A 63 14.58 -3.13 13.10
N ASP A 64 14.01 -3.92 14.02
CA ASP A 64 12.96 -4.90 13.70
C ASP A 64 11.71 -4.22 13.14
N TRP A 65 11.27 -3.13 13.76
CA TRP A 65 10.15 -2.33 13.27
C TRP A 65 10.42 -1.77 11.87
N SER A 66 11.60 -1.19 11.65
CA SER A 66 11.99 -0.64 10.36
C SER A 66 12.02 -1.72 9.28
N SER A 67 12.51 -2.92 9.59
CA SER A 67 12.51 -4.06 8.66
C SER A 67 11.10 -4.47 8.24
N VAL A 68 10.16 -4.56 9.19
CA VAL A 68 8.77 -4.95 8.90
C VAL A 68 8.01 -3.84 8.18
N SER A 69 8.12 -2.59 8.66
CA SER A 69 7.43 -1.42 8.12
C SER A 69 7.95 -1.05 6.72
N ALA A 70 9.27 -0.99 6.52
CA ALA A 70 9.84 -0.65 5.22
C ALA A 70 9.79 -1.82 4.23
N GLY A 71 9.98 -3.06 4.69
CA GLY A 71 10.10 -4.23 3.82
C GLY A 71 8.77 -4.78 3.33
N ASN A 72 7.80 -4.99 4.23
CA ASN A 72 6.56 -5.68 3.87
C ASN A 72 5.42 -4.71 3.61
N ASN A 73 5.27 -3.71 4.47
CA ASN A 73 4.10 -2.83 4.47
C ASN A 73 4.12 -1.85 3.29
N ARG A 74 5.24 -1.16 3.05
CA ARG A 74 5.40 -0.29 1.87
C ARG A 74 5.32 -1.06 0.56
N ALA A 75 6.02 -2.20 0.47
CA ALA A 75 6.00 -3.01 -0.74
C ALA A 75 4.58 -3.51 -1.09
N LEU A 76 3.76 -3.84 -0.08
CA LEU A 76 2.36 -4.21 -0.31
C LEU A 76 1.55 -3.04 -0.88
N VAL A 77 1.66 -1.86 -0.29
CA VAL A 77 0.96 -0.65 -0.78
C VAL A 77 1.41 -0.26 -2.18
N ASP A 78 2.71 -0.31 -2.46
CA ASP A 78 3.26 -0.01 -3.79
C ASP A 78 2.75 -1.00 -4.84
N ASN A 79 2.75 -2.30 -4.54
CA ASN A 79 2.20 -3.33 -5.44
C ASN A 79 0.71 -3.12 -5.68
N PHE A 80 -0.04 -2.71 -4.66
CA PHE A 80 -1.46 -2.43 -4.81
C PHE A 80 -1.73 -1.19 -5.69
N HIS A 81 -0.97 -0.13 -5.52
CA HIS A 81 -1.05 1.04 -6.41
C HIS A 81 -0.72 0.68 -7.87
N GLN A 82 0.30 -0.15 -8.10
CA GLN A 82 0.65 -0.62 -9.44
C GLN A 82 -0.49 -1.46 -10.05
N ALA A 83 -1.07 -2.38 -9.28
CA ALA A 83 -2.18 -3.22 -9.73
C ALA A 83 -3.43 -2.39 -10.10
N LEU A 84 -3.77 -1.39 -9.28
CA LEU A 84 -4.88 -0.47 -9.58
C LEU A 84 -4.61 0.35 -10.86
N GLY A 85 -3.39 0.86 -11.01
CA GLY A 85 -2.99 1.61 -12.21
C GLY A 85 -3.14 0.77 -13.48
N ALA A 86 -2.66 -0.46 -13.45
CA ALA A 86 -2.80 -1.40 -14.57
C ALA A 86 -4.27 -1.75 -14.87
N TYR A 87 -5.10 -1.94 -13.83
CA TYR A 87 -6.53 -2.21 -13.99
C TYR A 87 -7.26 -1.03 -14.65
N SER A 88 -7.02 0.19 -14.17
CA SER A 88 -7.59 1.42 -14.72
C SER A 88 -7.20 1.63 -16.19
N GLN A 89 -5.91 1.46 -16.51
CA GLN A 89 -5.42 1.54 -17.90
C GLN A 89 -6.07 0.48 -18.80
N GLY A 90 -6.18 -0.76 -18.32
CA GLY A 90 -6.83 -1.84 -19.07
C GLY A 90 -8.32 -1.56 -19.34
N GLN A 91 -9.01 -0.92 -18.39
CA GLN A 91 -10.41 -0.51 -18.57
C GLN A 91 -10.54 0.61 -19.61
N ASP A 92 -9.68 1.62 -19.55
CA ASP A 92 -9.64 2.72 -20.53
C ASP A 92 -9.34 2.20 -21.94
N ASP A 93 -8.38 1.30 -22.09
CA ASP A 93 -8.03 0.70 -23.38
C ASP A 93 -9.14 -0.21 -23.92
N ALA A 94 -9.83 -0.95 -23.05
CA ALA A 94 -11.00 -1.74 -23.43
C ALA A 94 -12.15 -0.85 -23.92
N VAL A 95 -12.43 0.27 -23.22
CA VAL A 95 -13.46 1.25 -23.64
C VAL A 95 -13.07 1.91 -24.96
N ARG A 96 -11.81 2.34 -25.12
CA ARG A 96 -11.31 2.92 -26.38
C ARG A 96 -11.43 1.93 -27.54
N THR A 97 -11.05 0.67 -27.33
CA THR A 97 -11.13 -0.38 -28.35
C THR A 97 -12.58 -0.69 -28.73
N ALA A 98 -13.47 -0.81 -27.74
CA ALA A 98 -14.90 -1.02 -27.98
C ALA A 98 -15.52 0.15 -28.77
N ASN A 99 -15.16 1.39 -28.44
CA ASN A 99 -15.60 2.59 -29.16
C ASN A 99 -15.02 2.63 -30.58
N ALA A 100 -13.75 2.26 -30.78
CA ALA A 100 -13.13 2.19 -32.11
C ALA A 100 -13.83 1.16 -33.02
N ILE A 101 -14.22 0.00 -32.48
CA ILE A 101 -15.01 -1.00 -33.20
C ILE A 101 -16.37 -0.42 -33.60
N SER A 102 -17.02 0.36 -32.72
CA SER A 102 -18.33 0.97 -32.99
C SER A 102 -18.31 1.99 -34.14
N TYR A 103 -17.18 2.66 -34.40
CA TYR A 103 -17.04 3.58 -35.54
C TYR A 103 -16.48 2.90 -36.81
N GLY A 104 -15.81 1.75 -36.68
CA GLY A 104 -15.22 1.00 -37.80
C GLY A 104 -16.19 0.09 -38.58
N THR A 105 -17.35 -0.26 -38.01
CA THR A 105 -18.35 -1.14 -38.68
C THR A 105 -19.44 -0.39 -39.43
N GLY A 106 -19.36 0.94 -39.51
CA GLY A 106 -20.42 1.80 -40.02
C GLY A 106 -20.14 2.50 -41.36
N SER A 107 -19.59 1.83 -42.37
CA SER A 107 -19.74 2.29 -43.77
C SER A 107 -19.33 1.23 -44.79
N ALA A 108 -20.26 0.36 -45.16
CA ALA A 108 -20.24 -0.37 -46.42
C ALA A 108 -21.67 -0.77 -46.81
N ILE A 109 -22.60 0.20 -46.83
CA ILE A 109 -23.84 0.03 -47.60
C ILE A 109 -23.51 0.43 -49.03
N ASN A 110 -23.32 -0.60 -49.84
CA ASN A 110 -23.11 -0.56 -51.28
C ASN A 110 -24.18 0.30 -51.99
N PRO A 111 -23.84 1.39 -52.68
CA PRO A 111 -24.79 2.07 -53.55
C PRO A 111 -24.83 1.34 -54.90
N THR A 112 -25.91 0.57 -55.13
CA THR A 112 -26.36 0.15 -56.46
C THR A 112 -27.81 0.50 -56.61
#